data_AF-A0A2V6PR31-F1
#
_entry.id   AF-A0A2V6PR31-F1
#
_cell.length_a   1.000
_cell.length_b   1.000
_cell.length_c   1.000
_cell.angle_alpha   90.00
_cell.angle_beta   90.00
_cell.angle_gamma   90.00
#
_symmetry.space_group_name_H-M   'P 1'
#
loop_
_entity.id
_entity.type
_entity.pdbx_description
1 polymer ?
#
loop_
_entity_poly.entity_id
_entity_poly.type
_entity_poly.pdbx_seq_one_letter_code
_entity_poly.pdbx_strand_id
1 'polypeptide(L)'
;MPVVEVRPRQGGYDYDNKYTSGRTEYFCPAPLDAATTERIQRAALDAFRAVGGRDYGRVDVMVRPGGEPVVLEVNTLPGMTETSLLPKAAAAAGILFADLCQRMIDLAMQRAPTTAC
;
A
#
# COMPACT_ATOMS: atom_id res chain seq x y z
N MET A 1 -0.98 2.78 7.90
CA MET A 1 0.29 2.56 7.17
C MET A 1 0.72 3.89 6.55
N PRO A 2 2.01 4.27 6.60
CA PRO A 2 2.51 5.45 5.90
C PRO A 2 2.35 5.31 4.38
N VAL A 3 2.21 6.45 3.69
CA VAL A 3 2.17 6.48 2.22
C VAL A 3 3.58 6.21 1.68
N VAL A 4 3.66 5.44 0.61
CA VAL A 4 4.91 5.21 -0.14
C VAL A 4 4.81 5.98 -1.45
N GLU A 5 5.74 6.90 -1.70
CA GLU A 5 5.87 7.53 -3.02
C GLU A 5 6.72 6.62 -3.93
N VAL A 6 6.23 6.39 -5.14
CA VAL A 6 6.94 5.70 -6.22
C VAL A 6 7.37 6.75 -7.23
N ARG A 7 8.67 6.92 -7.42
CA ARG A 7 9.25 7.93 -8.33
C ARG A 7 10.16 7.26 -9.36
N PRO A 8 9.63 6.85 -10.52
CA PRO A 8 10.46 6.40 -11.64
C PRO A 8 11.43 7.52 -12.05
N ARG A 9 12.68 7.17 -12.37
CA ARG A 9 13.67 8.16 -12.83
C ARG A 9 13.34 8.72 -14.21
N GLN A 10 12.68 7.93 -15.05
CA GLN A 10 12.27 8.29 -16.41
C GLN A 10 10.94 7.64 -16.73
N GLY A 11 10.08 8.34 -17.48
CA GLY A 11 8.79 7.80 -17.93
C GLY A 11 7.80 7.50 -16.79
N GLY A 12 6.88 6.58 -17.06
CA GLY A 12 5.88 6.13 -16.09
C GLY A 12 6.32 4.88 -15.32
N TYR A 13 5.50 4.42 -14.37
CA TYR A 13 5.80 3.20 -13.61
C TYR A 13 5.38 1.94 -14.38
N ASP A 14 6.15 1.60 -15.40
CA ASP A 14 5.98 0.42 -16.25
C ASP A 14 6.72 -0.82 -15.69
N TYR A 15 6.70 -1.91 -16.45
CA TYR A 15 7.36 -3.17 -16.07
C TYR A 15 8.86 -2.99 -15.82
N ASP A 16 9.55 -2.27 -16.69
CA ASP A 16 11.00 -2.10 -16.61
C ASP A 16 11.38 -1.21 -15.42
N ASN A 17 10.69 -0.10 -15.22
CA ASN A 17 10.87 0.73 -14.03
C ASN A 17 10.53 0.00 -12.72
N LYS A 18 9.63 -0.98 -12.76
CA LYS A 18 9.22 -1.78 -11.60
C LYS A 18 10.23 -2.85 -11.21
N TYR A 19 10.81 -3.56 -12.18
CA TYR A 19 11.61 -4.75 -11.90
C TYR A 19 13.12 -4.57 -12.14
N THR A 20 13.54 -3.48 -12.77
CA THR A 20 14.97 -3.18 -12.94
C THR A 20 15.48 -2.35 -11.76
N SER A 21 16.43 -2.91 -11.01
CA SER A 21 17.05 -2.24 -9.86
C SER A 21 17.64 -0.88 -10.26
N GLY A 22 17.44 0.13 -9.40
CA GLY A 22 17.95 1.49 -9.60
C GLY A 22 17.12 2.40 -10.52
N ARG A 23 16.11 1.88 -11.22
CA ARG A 23 15.26 2.69 -12.13
C ARG A 23 14.16 3.50 -11.43
N THR A 24 13.76 3.08 -10.22
CA THR A 24 12.71 3.74 -9.44
C THR A 24 13.19 4.02 -8.03
N GLU A 25 12.94 5.24 -7.56
CA GLU A 25 13.15 5.65 -6.18
C GLU A 25 11.86 5.49 -5.39
N TYR A 26 11.99 5.11 -4.11
CA TYR A 26 10.85 4.90 -3.22
C TYR A 26 11.07 5.71 -1.94
N PHE A 27 10.10 6.54 -1.58
CA PHE A 27 10.15 7.33 -0.35
C PHE A 27 9.05 6.85 0.60
N CYS A 28 9.45 6.44 1.81
CA CYS A 28 8.52 6.02 2.84
C CYS A 28 9.03 6.47 4.24
N PRO A 29 8.28 7.34 4.94
CA PRO A 29 7.06 8.00 4.48
C PRO A 29 7.28 8.89 3.24
N ALA A 30 6.25 9.04 2.41
CA ALA A 30 6.27 9.98 1.31
C ALA A 30 6.49 11.42 1.85
N PRO A 31 7.33 12.26 1.19
CA PRO A 31 7.64 13.62 1.60
C PRO A 31 6.49 14.58 1.26
N LEU A 32 5.33 14.36 1.88
CA LEU A 32 4.10 15.14 1.70
C LEU A 32 3.72 15.83 3.00
N ASP A 33 3.01 16.95 2.90
CA ASP A 33 2.42 17.58 4.08
C ASP A 33 1.36 16.66 4.72
N ALA A 34 1.05 16.92 6.00
CA ALA A 34 0.14 16.08 6.78
C ALA A 34 -1.28 16.06 6.19
N ALA A 35 -1.79 17.18 5.69
CA ALA A 35 -3.14 17.27 5.14
C ALA A 35 -3.27 16.49 3.82
N THR A 36 -2.27 16.55 2.95
CA THR A 36 -2.21 15.76 1.72
C THR A 36 -2.09 14.28 2.04
N THR A 37 -1.27 13.90 3.00
CA THR A 37 -1.14 12.51 3.47
C THR A 37 -2.48 11.96 3.96
N GLU A 38 -3.18 12.72 4.80
CA GLU A 38 -4.48 12.33 5.35
C GLU A 38 -5.53 12.17 4.24
N ARG A 39 -5.58 13.09 3.27
CA ARG A 39 -6.46 12.98 2.09
C ARG A 39 -6.21 11.70 1.30
N ILE A 40 -4.95 11.37 1.03
CA ILE A 40 -4.57 10.15 0.28
C ILE A 40 -4.98 8.91 1.07
N GLN A 41 -4.67 8.85 2.37
CA GLN A 41 -5.04 7.72 3.23
C GLN A 41 -6.56 7.53 3.29
N ARG A 42 -7.31 8.63 3.36
CA ARG A 42 -8.78 8.59 3.36
C ARG A 42 -9.32 8.04 2.03
N ALA A 43 -8.86 8.57 0.91
CA ALA A 43 -9.27 8.11 -0.42
C ALA A 43 -8.93 6.63 -0.63
N ALA A 44 -7.74 6.19 -0.20
CA ALA A 44 -7.34 4.79 -0.27
C ALA A 44 -8.24 3.88 0.57
N LEU A 45 -8.54 4.27 1.81
CA LEU A 45 -9.41 3.48 2.69
C LEU A 45 -10.84 3.39 2.16
N ASP A 46 -11.39 4.50 1.67
CA ASP A 46 -12.74 4.53 1.12
C ASP A 46 -12.83 3.69 -0.17
N ALA A 47 -11.83 3.75 -1.06
CA ALA A 47 -11.78 2.90 -2.26
C ALA A 47 -11.65 1.41 -1.92
N PHE A 48 -10.79 1.06 -0.96
CA PHE A 48 -10.63 -0.32 -0.51
C PHE A 48 -11.94 -0.88 0.07
N ARG A 49 -12.66 -0.09 0.85
CA ARG A 49 -13.98 -0.45 1.39
C ARG A 49 -15.03 -0.58 0.29
N ALA A 50 -15.04 0.32 -0.68
CA ALA A 50 -16.02 0.33 -1.77
C ALA A 50 -15.99 -0.95 -2.61
N VAL A 51 -14.81 -1.57 -2.78
CA VAL A 51 -14.67 -2.85 -3.49
C VAL A 51 -14.89 -4.08 -2.59
N GLY A 52 -15.31 -3.89 -1.32
CA GLY A 52 -15.45 -4.98 -0.36
C GLY A 52 -14.10 -5.58 0.08
N GLY A 53 -13.02 -4.79 0.02
CA GLY A 53 -11.70 -5.19 0.47
C GLY A 53 -11.69 -5.59 1.94
N ARG A 54 -10.90 -6.64 2.27
CA ARG A 54 -10.78 -7.18 3.62
C ARG A 54 -9.32 -7.44 3.96
N ASP A 55 -9.01 -7.41 5.25
CA ASP A 55 -7.72 -7.73 5.87
C ASP A 55 -6.56 -6.82 5.45
N TYR A 56 -6.18 -6.82 4.18
CA TYR A 56 -5.09 -6.03 3.62
C TYR A 56 -5.29 -5.76 2.13
N GLY A 57 -4.55 -4.79 1.63
CA GLY A 57 -4.47 -4.48 0.21
C GLY A 57 -3.49 -3.33 -0.01
N ARG A 58 -3.29 -3.01 -1.29
CA ARG A 58 -2.58 -1.80 -1.72
C ARG A 58 -3.50 -1.00 -2.62
N VAL A 59 -3.65 0.29 -2.36
CA VAL A 59 -4.38 1.20 -3.23
C VAL A 59 -3.38 2.14 -3.85
N ASP A 60 -3.31 2.12 -5.17
CA ASP A 60 -2.39 2.95 -5.92
C ASP A 60 -3.11 4.24 -6.34
N VAL A 61 -2.47 5.37 -6.11
CA VAL A 61 -3.08 6.69 -6.20
C VAL A 61 -2.13 7.63 -6.94
N MET A 62 -2.66 8.40 -7.88
CA MET A 62 -1.96 9.54 -8.46
C MET A 62 -2.36 10.82 -7.73
N VAL A 63 -1.41 11.66 -7.35
CA VAL A 63 -1.69 12.93 -6.66
C VAL A 63 -1.53 14.07 -7.66
N ARG A 64 -2.61 14.82 -7.91
CA ARG A 64 -2.60 15.98 -8.80
C ARG A 64 -1.93 17.19 -8.16
N PRO A 65 -1.54 18.21 -8.95
CA PRO A 65 -1.19 19.52 -8.42
C PRO A 65 -2.28 20.02 -7.44
N GLY A 66 -1.88 20.50 -6.27
CA GLY A 66 -2.81 20.88 -5.20
C GLY A 66 -3.17 19.77 -4.21
N GLY A 67 -2.67 18.54 -4.41
CA GLY A 67 -2.81 17.46 -3.43
C GLY A 67 -4.12 16.67 -3.49
N GLU A 68 -4.84 16.76 -4.62
CA GLU A 68 -6.05 15.97 -4.88
C GLU A 68 -5.65 14.52 -5.26
N PRO A 69 -6.10 13.50 -4.49
CA PRO A 69 -5.83 12.09 -4.81
C PRO A 69 -6.80 11.55 -5.87
N VAL A 70 -6.25 10.87 -6.88
CA VAL A 70 -7.01 10.09 -7.88
C VAL A 70 -6.65 8.62 -7.73
N VAL A 71 -7.60 7.81 -7.28
CA VAL A 71 -7.41 6.37 -7.14
C VAL A 71 -7.29 5.72 -8.51
N LEU A 72 -6.23 4.94 -8.73
CA LEU A 72 -5.98 4.23 -9.97
C LEU A 72 -6.53 2.81 -9.91
N GLU A 73 -6.17 2.08 -8.85
CA GLU A 73 -6.55 0.69 -8.68
C GLU A 73 -6.49 0.24 -7.22
N VAL A 74 -7.22 -0.84 -6.93
CA VAL A 74 -7.15 -1.56 -5.66
C VAL A 74 -6.57 -2.95 -5.92
N ASN A 75 -5.40 -3.22 -5.34
CA ASN A 75 -4.75 -4.52 -5.35
C ASN A 75 -5.12 -5.26 -4.05
N THR A 76 -5.98 -6.27 -4.14
CA THR A 76 -6.38 -7.12 -2.99
C THR A 76 -5.34 -8.18 -2.63
N LEU A 77 -4.38 -8.44 -3.52
CA LEU A 77 -3.24 -9.34 -3.30
C LEU A 77 -1.96 -8.67 -3.82
N PRO A 78 -1.45 -7.62 -3.16
CA PRO A 78 -0.23 -6.96 -3.58
C PRO A 78 1.00 -7.88 -3.43
N GLY A 79 2.09 -7.54 -4.12
CA GLY A 79 3.38 -8.20 -3.92
C GLY A 79 3.84 -8.12 -2.46
N MET A 80 4.54 -9.18 -2.02
CA MET A 80 5.00 -9.37 -0.63
C MET A 80 6.50 -9.68 -0.55
N THR A 81 7.28 -9.24 -1.55
CA THR A 81 8.74 -9.37 -1.55
C THR A 81 9.41 -8.23 -0.77
N GLU A 82 10.72 -8.32 -0.52
CA GLU A 82 11.51 -7.26 0.13
C GLU A 82 11.40 -5.88 -0.56
N THR A 83 11.20 -5.87 -1.88
CA THR A 83 11.03 -4.65 -2.68
C THR A 83 9.57 -4.21 -2.83
N SER A 84 8.62 -4.98 -2.30
CA SER A 84 7.20 -4.67 -2.44
C SER A 84 6.73 -3.55 -1.50
N LEU A 85 5.71 -2.80 -1.94
CA LEU A 85 5.31 -1.54 -1.30
C LEU A 85 4.56 -1.73 0.04
N LEU A 86 3.75 -2.79 0.19
CA LEU A 86 3.05 -3.05 1.45
C LEU A 86 4.04 -3.42 2.59
N PRO A 87 4.99 -4.37 2.39
CA PRO A 87 6.07 -4.59 3.35
C PRO A 87 6.91 -3.34 3.64
N LYS A 88 7.23 -2.52 2.64
CA LYS A 88 7.97 -1.26 2.82
C LYS A 88 7.22 -0.28 3.74
N ALA A 89 5.92 -0.11 3.52
CA ALA A 89 5.09 0.72 4.39
C ALA A 89 5.02 0.17 5.83
N ALA A 90 5.01 -1.15 5.97
CA ALA A 90 4.98 -1.82 7.28
C ALA A 90 6.27 -1.59 8.07
N ALA A 91 7.41 -1.79 7.42
CA ALA A 91 8.71 -1.54 8.03
C ALA A 91 8.84 -0.08 8.49
N ALA A 92 8.40 0.88 7.68
CA ALA A 92 8.38 2.30 8.06
C ALA A 92 7.44 2.62 9.24
N ALA A 93 6.44 1.77 9.49
CA ALA A 93 5.57 1.84 10.66
C ALA A 93 6.08 1.03 11.87
N GLY A 94 7.29 0.44 11.78
CA GLY A 94 7.85 -0.41 12.84
C GLY A 94 7.25 -1.82 12.90
N ILE A 95 6.59 -2.29 11.83
CA ILE A 95 6.02 -3.64 11.75
C ILE A 95 6.99 -4.51 10.94
N LEU A 96 7.55 -5.54 11.56
CA LEU A 96 8.42 -6.49 10.87
C LEU A 96 7.63 -7.33 9.86
N PHE A 97 8.31 -7.87 8.86
CA PHE A 97 7.67 -8.67 7.82
C PHE A 97 6.94 -9.90 8.39
N ALA A 98 7.56 -10.60 9.34
CA ALA A 98 6.93 -11.74 10.00
C ALA A 98 5.66 -11.33 10.77
N ASP A 99 5.69 -10.20 11.48
CA ASP A 99 4.53 -9.67 12.21
C ASP A 99 3.41 -9.24 11.26
N LEU A 100 3.78 -8.66 10.11
CA LEU A 100 2.82 -8.31 9.05
C LEU A 100 2.12 -9.57 8.53
N CYS A 101 2.87 -10.63 8.21
CA CYS A 101 2.32 -11.91 7.78
C CYS A 101 1.43 -12.54 8.87
N GLN A 102 1.87 -12.53 10.13
CA GLN A 102 1.08 -13.06 11.24
C GLN A 102 -0.25 -12.31 11.39
N ARG A 103 -0.24 -10.98 11.32
CA ARG A 103 -1.47 -10.17 11.37
C ARG A 103 -2.46 -10.53 10.26
N MET A 104 -1.98 -10.83 9.04
CA MET A 104 -2.84 -11.26 7.94
C MET A 104 -3.51 -12.61 8.25
N ILE A 105 -2.76 -13.55 8.83
CA ILE A 105 -3.27 -14.86 9.25
C ILE A 105 -4.32 -14.68 10.37
N ASP A 106 -4.02 -13.87 11.37
CA ASP A 106 -4.93 -13.62 12.50
C ASP A 106 -6.26 -13.01 12.02
N LEU A 107 -6.20 -12.02 11.13
CA LEU A 107 -7.38 -11.42 10.50
C LEU A 107 -8.18 -12.45 9.70
N ALA A 108 -7.50 -13.33 8.95
CA ALA A 108 -8.17 -14.38 8.20
C ALA A 108 -8.89 -15.38 9.12
N MET A 109 -8.24 -15.81 10.21
CA MET A 109 -8.78 -16.74 11.20
C MET A 109 -9.99 -16.15 11.95
N GLN A 110 -9.99 -14.85 12.26
CA GLN A 110 -11.12 -14.17 12.92
C GLN A 110 -12.42 -14.20 12.10
N ARG A 111 -12.32 -14.36 10.78
CA ARG A 111 -13.50 -14.47 9.90
C ARG A 111 -13.99 -15.90 9.73
N ALA A 112 -13.16 -16.89 10.06
CA ALA A 112 -13.58 -18.27 9.99
C ALA A 112 -14.75 -18.42 10.98
N PRO A 113 -15.92 -18.92 10.53
CA PRO A 113 -17.00 -19.20 11.45
C PRO A 113 -16.45 -20.15 12.51
N THR A 114 -16.64 -19.82 13.80
CA THR A 114 -16.33 -20.73 14.90
C THR A 114 -17.02 -22.05 14.59
N THR A 115 -16.25 -23.02 14.10
CA THR A 115 -16.75 -24.37 13.94
C THR A 115 -16.69 -24.91 15.36
N ALA A 116 -17.79 -24.76 16.10
CA ALA A 116 -17.95 -25.47 17.35
C ALA A 116 -17.89 -26.97 16.97
N CYS A 117 -16.77 -27.59 17.31
CA CYS A 117 -16.67 -29.05 17.39
C CYS A 117 -17.56 -29.55 18.52
#